data_AF-A0A6J4R5X7-F1
#
_entry.id   AF-A0A6J4R5X7-F1
#
_cell.length_a   1.000
_cell.length_b   1.000
_cell.length_c   1.000
_cell.angle_alpha   90.00
_cell.angle_beta   90.00
_cell.angle_gamma   90.00
#
_symmetry.space_group_name_H-M   'P 1'
#
loop_
_entity.id
_entity.type
_entity.pdbx_description
1 polymer ?
#
loop_
_entity_poly.entity_id
_entity_poly.type
_entity_poly.pdbx_seq_one_letter_code
_entity_poly.pdbx_strand_id
1 'polypeptide(L)' 'MDLGGFNPQDAQQYLQGVNWPADKQEVVNKAEGNGAPQPMLEQLKNLGGGQFSGPQDVIGKLQGG' A
#
# COMPACT_ATOMS: atom_id res chain seq x y z
N MET A 1 20.06 -13.29 2.00
CA MET A 1 18.86 -13.79 1.31
C MET A 1 17.90 -12.61 1.30
N ASP A 2 18.17 -11.66 0.41
CA ASP A 2 17.43 -10.40 0.33
C ASP A 2 16.08 -10.69 -0.32
N LEU A 3 15.01 -10.40 0.42
CA LEU A 3 13.62 -10.52 -0.03
C LEU A 3 13.36 -9.44 -1.07
N GLY A 4 13.90 -9.64 -2.27
CA GLY A 4 13.80 -8.70 -3.39
C GLY A 4 12.35 -8.53 -3.82
N GLY A 5 11.82 -7.32 -3.62
CA GLY A 5 10.61 -6.89 -4.32
C GLY A 5 9.78 -5.79 -3.64
N PHE A 6 9.91 -5.60 -2.32
CA PHE A 6 9.08 -4.63 -1.60
C PHE A 6 9.92 -3.75 -0.68
N ASN A 7 10.18 -2.51 -1.12
CA ASN A 7 10.77 -1.50 -0.27
C ASN A 7 9.67 -0.65 0.37
N PRO A 8 9.65 -0.50 1.71
CA PRO A 8 8.69 0.37 2.38
C PRO A 8 8.82 1.84 1.94
N GLN A 9 10.01 2.29 1.56
CA GLN A 9 10.22 3.65 1.03
C GLN A 9 9.50 3.87 -0.31
N ASP A 10 9.60 2.91 -1.23
CA ASP A 10 8.89 2.98 -2.52
C ASP A 10 7.37 2.93 -2.29
N ALA A 11 6.92 2.06 -1.37
CA ALA A 11 5.51 2.00 -0.98
C ALA A 11 4.98 3.33 -0.42
N GLN A 12 5.77 4.06 0.38
CA GLN A 12 5.37 5.38 0.87
C GLN A 12 5.18 6.38 -0.27
N GLN A 13 6.06 6.34 -1.28
CA GLN A 13 5.99 7.23 -2.45
C GLN A 13 4.70 6.98 -3.24
N TYR A 14 4.35 5.71 -3.47
CA TYR A 14 3.11 5.36 -4.16
C TYR A 14 1.84 5.70 -3.38
N LEU A 15 1.93 5.87 -2.06
CA LEU A 15 0.82 6.25 -1.21
C LEU A 15 0.76 7.75 -0.90
N GLN A 16 1.64 8.56 -1.50
CA GLN A 16 1.58 10.00 -1.36
C GLN A 16 0.31 10.57 -2.03
N GLY A 17 -0.29 11.56 -1.37
CA GLY A 17 -1.50 12.23 -1.86
C GLY A 17 -2.79 11.42 -1.65
N VAL A 18 -2.74 10.34 -0.88
CA VAL A 18 -3.94 9.68 -0.33
C VAL A 18 -4.54 10.57 0.77
N ASN A 19 -5.86 10.73 0.76
CA ASN A 19 -6.57 11.51 1.77
C ASN A 19 -6.91 10.60 2.96
N TRP A 20 -6.08 10.65 3.99
CA TRP A 20 -6.28 9.81 5.17
C TRP A 20 -7.36 10.36 6.11
N PRO A 21 -8.17 9.51 6.76
CA PRO A 21 -8.17 8.04 6.64
C PRO A 21 -8.78 7.57 5.31
N ALA A 22 -8.16 6.56 4.68
CA ALA A 22 -8.57 6.08 3.36
C ALA A 22 -8.85 4.58 3.36
N ASP A 23 -9.86 4.17 2.59
CA ASP A 23 -10.19 2.76 2.41
C ASP A 23 -9.24 2.07 1.45
N LYS A 24 -9.20 0.75 1.54
CA LYS A 24 -8.43 -0.12 0.64
C LYS A 24 -8.60 0.23 -0.84
N GLN A 25 -9.82 0.49 -1.29
CA GLN A 25 -10.06 0.85 -2.69
C GLN A 25 -9.41 2.16 -3.07
N GLU A 26 -9.49 3.18 -2.21
CA GLU A 26 -8.86 4.48 -2.46
C GLU A 26 -7.33 4.36 -2.45
N VAL A 27 -6.79 3.62 -1.48
CA VAL A 27 -5.36 3.30 -1.38
C VAL A 27 -4.86 2.60 -2.64
N VAL A 28 -5.57 1.57 -3.13
CA VAL A 28 -5.24 0.84 -4.36
C VAL A 28 -5.29 1.77 -5.58
N ASN A 29 -6.36 2.56 -5.73
CA ASN A 29 -6.51 3.48 -6.86
C ASN A 29 -5.39 4.53 -6.88
N LYS A 30 -5.03 5.09 -5.72
CA LYS A 30 -3.95 6.06 -5.60
C LYS A 30 -2.59 5.42 -5.85
N ALA A 31 -2.32 4.26 -5.27
CA ALA A 31 -1.10 3.52 -5.52
C ALA A 31 -0.94 3.18 -7.01
N GLU A 32 -1.99 2.68 -7.66
CA GLU A 32 -1.99 2.34 -9.08
C GLU A 32 -1.73 3.59 -9.94
N GLY A 33 -2.41 4.71 -9.64
CA GLY A 33 -2.17 5.98 -10.32
C GLY A 33 -0.76 6.54 -10.12
N ASN A 34 -0.11 6.22 -9.00
CA ASN A 34 1.27 6.60 -8.70
C ASN A 34 2.32 5.61 -9.24
N GLY A 35 1.90 4.56 -9.96
CA GLY A 35 2.81 3.59 -10.59
C GLY A 35 3.24 2.45 -9.68
N ALA A 36 2.46 2.13 -8.65
CA ALA A 36 2.74 0.99 -7.78
C ALA A 36 2.76 -0.32 -8.57
N PRO A 37 3.67 -1.25 -8.21
CA PRO A 37 3.77 -2.53 -8.89
C PRO A 37 2.53 -3.40 -8.64
N GLN A 38 2.11 -4.15 -9.66
CA GLN A 38 0.98 -5.10 -9.56
C GLN A 38 1.00 -5.99 -8.31
N PRO A 39 2.11 -6.65 -7.91
CA PRO A 39 2.14 -7.46 -6.70
C PRO A 39 1.78 -6.68 -5.43
N MET A 40 2.15 -5.39 -5.34
CA MET A 40 1.74 -4.54 -4.21
C MET A 40 0.23 -4.25 -4.27
N LEU A 41 -0.31 -3.94 -5.46
CA LEU A 41 -1.74 -3.71 -5.66
C LEU A 41 -2.57 -4.95 -5.34
N GLU A 42 -2.07 -6.14 -5.67
CA GLU A 42 -2.71 -7.41 -5.35
C GLU A 42 -2.70 -7.70 -3.85
N GLN A 43 -1.58 -7.47 -3.17
CA GLN A 43 -1.52 -7.58 -1.70
C GLN A 43 -2.46 -6.57 -1.06
N LEU A 44 -2.44 -5.30 -1.50
CA LEU A 44 -3.37 -4.28 -1.05
C LEU A 44 -4.82 -4.70 -1.26
N LYS A 45 -5.18 -5.30 -2.41
CA LYS A 45 -6.53 -5.81 -2.67
C LYS A 45 -6.87 -7.03 -1.79
N ASN A 46 -5.90 -7.86 -1.45
CA ASN A 46 -6.07 -9.01 -0.54
C ASN A 46 -6.09 -8.63 0.94
N LEU A 47 -5.58 -7.45 1.32
CA LEU A 47 -5.65 -6.98 2.71
C LEU A 47 -7.11 -6.95 3.17
N GLY A 48 -7.39 -7.68 4.24
CA GLY A 48 -8.64 -7.62 4.98
C GLY A 48 -8.59 -6.50 6.00
N GLY A 49 -9.46 -5.50 5.84
CA GLY A 49 -9.53 -4.35 6.76
C GLY A 49 -10.18 -3.13 6.11
N GLY A 50 -10.86 -2.33 6.93
CA GLY A 50 -11.57 -1.11 6.53
C GLY A 50 -10.62 0.04 6.19
N GLN A 51 -10.63 1.09 7.00
CA GLN A 51 -9.92 2.33 6.74
C GLN A 51 -8.50 2.31 7.34
N PHE A 52 -7.51 2.70 6.55
CA PHE A 52 -6.15 2.88 7.04
C PHE A 52 -5.96 4.33 7.48
N SER A 53 -5.14 4.53 8.51
CA SER A 53 -4.89 5.87 9.07
C SER A 53 -3.74 6.60 8.39
N GLY A 54 -2.94 5.90 7.59
CA GLY A 54 -1.74 6.47 6.97
C GLY A 54 -0.96 5.46 6.11
N PRO A 55 0.08 5.94 5.41
CA PRO A 55 0.92 5.08 4.57
C PRO A 55 1.65 4.01 5.38
N GLN A 56 2.09 4.37 6.60
CA GLN A 56 2.80 3.45 7.50
C GLN A 56 1.92 2.28 7.94
N ASP A 57 0.63 2.53 8.17
CA ASP A 57 -0.33 1.50 8.57
C ASP A 57 -0.51 0.46 7.45
N VAL A 58 -0.66 0.94 6.20
CA VAL A 58 -0.72 0.08 5.01
C VAL A 58 0.56 -0.73 4.85
N ILE A 59 1.72 -0.10 4.96
CA ILE A 59 3.02 -0.77 4.78
C ILE A 59 3.24 -1.82 5.87
N GLY A 60 2.89 -1.52 7.12
CA GLY A 60 2.95 -2.49 8.21
C GLY A 60 2.06 -3.71 7.96
N LYS A 61 0.86 -3.48 7.41
CA LYS A 61 -0.07 -4.54 7.01
C LYS A 61 0.49 -5.40 5.86
N LEU A 62 1.19 -4.81 4.90
CA LEU A 62 1.83 -5.52 3.79
C LEU A 62 3.05 -6.35 4.23
N GLN A 63 3.83 -5.86 5.20
CA GLN A 63 5.00 -6.58 5.71
C GLN A 63 4.67 -7.74 6.66
N GLY A 64 3.54 -7.66 7.37
CA GLY A 64 3.12 -8.66 8.35
C GLY A 64 2.03 -9.62 7.87
N GLY A 65 1.65 -9.57 6.59
CA GLY A 65 0.60 -10.39 5.96
C GLY A 65 1.09 -11.68 5.31
#